data_AF-A0A9D2DXB6-F1
#
_entry.id   AF-A0A9D2DXB6-F1
#
_cell.length_a   1.000
_cell.length_b   1.000
_cell.length_c   1.000
_cell.angle_alpha   90.00
_cell.angle_beta   90.00
_cell.angle_gamma   90.00
#
_symmetry.space_group_name_H-M   'P 1'
#
loop_
_entity.id
_entity.type
_entity.pdbx_description
1 polymer ?
#
loop_
_entity_poly.entity_id
_entity_poly.type
_entity_poly.pdbx_seq_one_letter_code
_entity_poly.pdbx_strand_id
1 'polypeptide(L)'
;MDHLFLNVWSTVGSVALAILILLVMITVHEFGHYIAGKIFKFKIDEFSIGFGPALFKRKSKKTGQVFALRLIPLGGYCAFAGEDGLEDAAETPSAQPPAEEPFPEMAQKPENVPPKNVPQAAEKPVDKSGYFTNRPCWQRIIVLISGALMNYLLAVLLIVICFFAYGQTMVAVYKAEPTAEIPAEYQLQDYDVLLAADGQALYLTNDLAIILNGKKA
;
A
#
# COMPACT_ATOMS: atom_id res chain seq x y z
N MET A 1 31.56 19.84 12.09
CA MET A 1 30.29 20.31 11.49
C MET A 1 29.85 19.39 10.35
N ASP A 2 30.80 18.79 9.61
CA ASP A 2 30.50 17.99 8.42
C ASP A 2 29.83 16.64 8.70
N HIS A 3 30.24 15.93 9.76
CA HIS A 3 29.61 14.66 10.16
C HIS A 3 28.14 14.84 10.59
N LEU A 4 27.82 15.95 11.27
CA LEU A 4 26.44 16.25 11.65
C LEU A 4 25.57 16.51 10.40
N PHE A 5 26.08 17.31 9.46
CA PHE A 5 25.37 17.64 8.22
C PHE A 5 25.12 16.38 7.35
N LEU A 6 26.13 15.53 7.19
CA LEU A 6 26.01 14.27 6.45
C LEU A 6 25.02 13.30 7.13
N ASN A 7 25.03 13.21 8.45
CA ASN A 7 24.09 12.35 9.19
C ASN A 7 22.65 12.84 9.06
N VAL A 8 22.43 14.15 9.15
CA VAL A 8 21.10 14.77 8.95
C VAL A 8 20.60 14.49 7.54
N TRP A 9 21.44 14.71 6.52
CA TRP A 9 21.05 14.47 5.14
C TRP A 9 20.79 13.00 4.83
N SER A 10 21.61 12.09 5.37
CA SER A 10 21.38 10.64 5.27
C SER A 10 20.06 10.23 5.92
N THR A 11 19.73 10.82 7.07
CA THR A 11 18.46 10.56 7.78
C THR A 11 17.27 11.10 7.00
N VAL A 12 17.36 12.32 6.47
CA VAL A 12 16.32 12.89 5.60
C VAL A 12 16.13 12.04 4.35
N GLY A 13 17.22 11.57 3.74
CA GLY A 13 17.20 10.67 2.60
C GLY A 13 16.52 9.33 2.91
N SER A 14 16.83 8.70 4.05
CA SER A 14 16.20 7.43 4.44
C SER A 14 14.71 7.59 4.74
N VAL A 15 14.30 8.69 5.37
CA VAL A 15 12.88 9.01 5.59
C VAL A 15 12.15 9.24 4.27
N ALA A 16 12.73 10.02 3.34
CA ALA A 16 12.14 10.24 2.02
C ALA A 16 12.01 8.92 1.23
N LEU A 17 13.01 8.05 1.30
CA LEU A 17 12.97 6.72 0.69
C LEU A 17 11.87 5.85 1.30
N ALA A 18 11.70 5.86 2.63
CA ALA A 18 10.64 5.12 3.30
C ALA A 18 9.24 5.57 2.85
N ILE A 19 9.03 6.89 2.72
CA ILE A 19 7.77 7.46 2.20
C ILE A 19 7.54 7.04 0.75
N LEU A 20 8.59 7.05 -0.09
CA LEU A 20 8.51 6.60 -1.48
C LEU A 20 8.12 5.13 -1.58
N ILE A 21 8.74 4.26 -0.78
CA ILE A 21 8.42 2.82 -0.76
C ILE A 21 6.97 2.60 -0.29
N LEU A 22 6.54 3.30 0.77
CA LEU A 22 5.17 3.25 1.26
C LEU A 22 4.15 3.64 0.17
N LEU A 23 4.44 4.73 -0.56
CA LEU A 23 3.62 5.18 -1.69
C LEU A 23 3.49 4.15 -2.80
N VAL A 24 4.60 3.51 -3.17
CA VAL A 24 4.61 2.43 -4.16
C VAL A 24 3.80 1.24 -3.66
N MET A 25 3.98 0.85 -2.40
CA MET A 25 3.28 -0.27 -1.77
C MET A 25 1.76 -0.07 -1.79
N ILE A 26 1.29 1.12 -1.40
CA ILE A 26 -0.12 1.49 -1.42
C ILE A 26 -0.65 1.50 -2.85
N THR A 27 0.09 2.10 -3.78
CA THR A 27 -0.32 2.16 -5.20
C THR A 27 -0.50 0.76 -5.79
N VAL A 28 0.42 -0.16 -5.48
CA VAL A 28 0.35 -1.55 -5.94
C VAL A 28 -0.80 -2.31 -5.25
N HIS A 29 -1.08 -2.04 -3.98
CA HIS A 29 -2.22 -2.58 -3.26
C HIS A 29 -3.55 -2.18 -3.93
N GLU A 30 -3.77 -0.88 -4.13
CA GLU A 30 -4.97 -0.38 -4.80
C GLU A 30 -5.08 -0.91 -6.24
N PHE A 31 -3.94 -1.01 -6.94
CA PHE A 31 -3.88 -1.58 -8.28
C PHE A 31 -4.30 -3.06 -8.31
N GLY A 32 -4.04 -3.81 -7.24
CA GLY A 32 -4.55 -5.18 -7.07
C GLY A 32 -6.07 -5.24 -7.12
N HIS A 33 -6.75 -4.41 -6.31
CA HIS A 33 -8.21 -4.27 -6.33
C HIS A 33 -8.72 -3.87 -7.72
N TYR A 34 -8.06 -2.91 -8.36
CA TYR A 34 -8.41 -2.46 -9.70
C TYR A 34 -8.33 -3.60 -10.73
N ILE A 35 -7.23 -4.36 -10.75
CA ILE A 35 -7.06 -5.49 -11.68
C ILE A 35 -8.15 -6.54 -11.47
N ALA A 36 -8.37 -6.97 -10.23
CA ALA A 36 -9.37 -7.98 -9.94
C ALA A 36 -10.78 -7.50 -10.33
N GLY A 37 -11.11 -6.25 -10.01
CA GLY A 37 -12.35 -5.61 -10.42
C GLY A 37 -12.55 -5.62 -11.93
N LYS A 38 -11.49 -5.31 -12.70
CA LYS A 38 -11.51 -5.35 -14.16
C LYS A 38 -11.69 -6.77 -14.72
N ILE A 39 -11.05 -7.78 -14.12
CA ILE A 39 -11.18 -9.19 -14.54
C ILE A 39 -12.63 -9.68 -14.39
N PHE A 40 -13.26 -9.39 -13.25
CA PHE A 40 -14.64 -9.78 -12.98
C PHE A 40 -15.69 -8.81 -13.57
N LYS A 41 -15.26 -7.78 -14.31
CA LYS A 41 -16.11 -6.77 -14.94
C LYS A 41 -16.99 -6.00 -13.94
N PHE A 42 -16.43 -5.64 -12.79
CA PHE A 42 -17.05 -4.67 -11.88
C PHE A 42 -16.99 -3.28 -12.50
N LYS A 43 -18.02 -2.46 -12.25
CA LYS A 43 -18.01 -1.04 -12.57
C LYS A 43 -17.22 -0.30 -11.50
N ILE A 44 -16.14 0.36 -11.93
CA ILE A 44 -15.24 1.14 -11.08
C ILE A 44 -15.53 2.62 -11.38
N ASP A 45 -15.78 3.42 -10.35
CA ASP A 45 -16.15 4.82 -10.50
C ASP A 45 -14.94 5.75 -10.30
N GLU A 46 -14.15 5.52 -9.26
CA GLU A 46 -12.93 6.28 -8.97
C GLU A 46 -11.78 5.37 -8.50
N PHE A 47 -10.58 5.62 -9.02
CA PHE A 47 -9.33 5.07 -8.52
C PHE A 47 -8.48 6.25 -8.01
N SER A 48 -8.26 6.30 -6.69
CA SER A 48 -7.54 7.38 -6.04
C SER A 48 -6.27 6.87 -5.36
N ILE A 49 -5.16 7.57 -5.61
CA ILE A 49 -3.92 7.42 -4.87
C ILE A 49 -3.81 8.61 -3.91
N GLY A 50 -3.76 8.34 -2.62
CA GLY A 50 -3.72 9.32 -1.55
C GLY A 50 -5.10 9.72 -1.00
N PHE A 51 -5.08 10.58 0.01
CA PHE A 51 -6.24 11.23 0.65
C PHE A 51 -6.18 12.75 0.56
N GLY A 52 -7.31 13.40 0.86
CA GLY A 52 -7.41 14.86 0.92
C GLY A 52 -7.67 15.53 -0.45
N PRO A 53 -7.31 16.81 -0.61
CA PRO A 53 -7.61 17.56 -1.83
C PRO A 53 -6.90 16.91 -3.03
N ALA A 54 -7.63 16.77 -4.14
CA ALA A 54 -7.07 16.19 -5.35
C ALA A 54 -6.15 17.18 -6.05
N LEU A 55 -4.89 16.79 -6.19
CA LEU A 55 -3.89 17.50 -6.98
C LEU A 55 -4.17 17.34 -8.47
N PHE A 56 -4.61 16.15 -8.86
CA PHE A 56 -4.89 15.84 -10.25
C PHE A 56 -6.10 14.91 -10.35
N LYS A 57 -7.04 15.22 -11.24
CA LYS A 57 -8.17 14.34 -11.57
C LYS A 57 -8.24 14.17 -13.08
N ARG A 58 -8.19 12.94 -13.57
CA ARG A 58 -8.33 12.61 -14.99
C ARG A 58 -9.44 11.61 -15.21
N LYS A 59 -10.46 12.00 -15.96
CA LYS A 59 -11.55 11.10 -16.36
C LYS A 59 -11.17 10.35 -17.64
N SER A 60 -11.26 9.02 -17.61
CA SER A 60 -11.04 8.16 -18.76
C SER A 60 -12.22 8.23 -19.71
N LYS A 61 -11.98 8.67 -20.95
CA LYS A 61 -13.02 8.77 -21.99
C LYS A 61 -13.57 7.40 -22.44
N LYS A 62 -12.82 6.31 -22.20
CA LYS A 62 -13.19 4.95 -22.65
C LYS A 62 -14.03 4.17 -21.63
N THR A 63 -13.84 4.45 -20.34
CA THR A 63 -14.46 3.66 -19.25
C THR A 63 -15.28 4.50 -18.28
N GLY A 64 -15.23 5.84 -18.39
CA GLY A 64 -15.90 6.76 -17.46
C GLY A 64 -15.22 6.90 -16.09
N GLN A 65 -14.22 6.06 -15.80
CA GLN A 65 -13.45 6.01 -14.55
C GLN A 65 -12.69 7.30 -14.28
N VAL A 66 -12.69 7.75 -13.03
CA VAL A 66 -11.89 8.90 -12.57
C VAL A 66 -10.60 8.40 -11.93
N PHE A 67 -9.46 8.88 -12.41
CA PHE A 67 -8.16 8.68 -11.78
C PHE A 67 -7.81 9.94 -11.00
N ALA A 68 -7.68 9.84 -9.68
CA ALA A 68 -7.33 10.94 -8.81
C ALA A 68 -5.99 10.72 -8.13
N LEU A 69 -5.14 11.75 -8.11
CA LEU A 69 -3.95 11.83 -7.28
C LEU A 69 -4.17 12.93 -6.25
N ARG A 70 -3.99 12.61 -4.97
CA ARG A 70 -4.30 13.51 -3.84
C ARG A 70 -3.05 13.88 -3.06
N LEU A 71 -3.17 14.96 -2.29
CA LEU A 71 -2.05 15.57 -1.59
C LEU A 71 -1.45 14.68 -0.50
N ILE A 72 -2.27 13.95 0.24
CA ILE A 72 -1.81 13.15 1.38
C ILE A 72 -1.46 11.75 0.87
N PRO A 73 -0.19 11.31 0.96
CA PRO A 73 0.26 10.02 0.42
C PRO A 73 -0.17 8.80 1.27
N LEU A 74 -0.83 9.02 2.39
CA LEU A 74 -1.15 8.00 3.40
C LEU A 74 -2.41 7.18 3.07
N GLY A 75 -2.47 6.59 1.87
CA GLY A 75 -3.49 5.62 1.49
C GLY A 75 -4.00 5.80 0.07
N GLY A 76 -5.17 5.28 -0.22
CA GLY A 76 -5.81 5.30 -1.52
C GLY A 76 -7.13 4.54 -1.44
N TYR A 77 -7.91 4.55 -2.51
CA TYR A 77 -9.07 3.67 -2.62
C TYR A 77 -9.45 3.42 -4.08
N CYS A 78 -10.08 2.28 -4.31
CA CYS A 78 -10.76 1.91 -5.55
C CYS A 78 -12.27 1.83 -5.30
N ALA A 79 -13.02 2.87 -5.66
CA ALA A 79 -14.47 2.93 -5.46
C ALA A 79 -15.19 2.11 -6.53
N PHE A 80 -15.97 1.12 -6.09
CA PHE A 80 -16.80 0.29 -6.95
C PHE A 80 -18.26 0.74 -6.90
N ALA A 81 -18.91 0.85 -8.06
CA ALA A 81 -20.30 1.30 -8.15
C ALA A 81 -21.21 0.40 -7.30
N GLY A 82 -22.00 0.99 -6.40
CA GLY A 82 -22.94 0.26 -5.55
C GLY A 82 -22.35 -0.38 -4.29
N GLU A 83 -21.11 -0.04 -3.93
CA GLU A 83 -20.58 -0.18 -2.57
C GLU A 83 -21.14 0.91 -1.64
N ASP A 84 -21.42 2.10 -2.20
CA ASP A 84 -21.91 3.32 -1.55
C ASP A 84 -23.29 3.18 -0.86
N GLY A 85 -24.00 2.07 -1.06
CA GLY A 85 -25.27 1.79 -0.39
C GLY A 85 -25.17 1.46 1.10
N LEU A 86 -23.97 1.59 1.69
CA LEU A 86 -23.69 1.44 3.12
C LEU A 86 -23.15 2.72 3.77
N GLU A 87 -22.93 3.80 3.00
CA GLU A 87 -22.25 5.02 3.47
C GLU A 87 -23.07 6.33 3.31
N ASP A 88 -24.40 6.26 3.21
CA ASP A 88 -25.27 7.45 3.38
C ASP A 88 -25.29 8.00 4.84
N ALA A 89 -24.27 7.70 5.65
CA ALA A 89 -24.14 8.14 7.05
C ALA A 89 -22.72 8.56 7.46
N ALA A 90 -21.80 8.81 6.52
CA ALA A 90 -20.50 9.41 6.82
C ALA A 90 -20.34 10.70 6.02
N GLU A 91 -20.82 11.78 6.64
CA GLU A 91 -20.69 13.16 6.21
C GLU A 91 -19.30 13.47 5.65
N THR A 92 -19.27 14.06 4.46
CA THR A 92 -18.15 14.90 4.04
C THR A 92 -18.46 16.32 4.50
N PRO A 93 -17.78 16.91 5.49
CA PRO A 93 -17.92 18.34 5.76
C PRO A 93 -17.24 19.10 4.61
N SER A 94 -18.03 19.58 3.65
CA SER A 94 -17.58 20.57 2.69
C SER A 94 -17.27 21.86 3.45
N ALA A 95 -15.98 22.13 3.66
CA ALA A 95 -15.52 23.42 4.16
C ALA A 95 -15.89 24.55 3.18
N GLN A 96 -16.85 25.38 3.56
CA GLN A 96 -17.11 26.69 2.96
C GLN A 96 -16.65 27.77 3.96
N PRO A 97 -15.80 28.74 3.59
CA PRO A 97 -15.52 29.91 4.43
C PRO A 97 -16.62 30.99 4.32
N PRO A 98 -16.71 31.89 5.31
CA PRO A 98 -17.96 32.54 5.72
C PRO A 98 -18.15 33.96 5.16
N ALA A 99 -19.41 34.39 5.00
CA ALA A 99 -19.80 35.80 4.94
C ALA A 99 -21.27 36.00 5.37
N GLU A 100 -21.43 36.53 6.59
CA GLU A 100 -22.43 37.51 7.09
C GLU A 100 -23.95 37.25 6.81
N GLU A 101 -24.73 36.73 7.78
CA GLU A 101 -25.54 37.40 8.85
C GLU A 101 -26.80 38.16 8.33
N PRO A 102 -27.90 38.37 9.09
CA PRO A 102 -28.64 37.54 10.06
C PRO A 102 -30.17 37.47 9.72
N PHE A 103 -30.87 36.46 10.23
CA PHE A 103 -32.32 36.23 10.06
C PHE A 103 -33.16 37.47 10.48
N PRO A 104 -34.32 37.77 9.87
CA PRO A 104 -35.55 37.19 10.43
C PRO A 104 -36.78 37.05 9.48
N GLU A 105 -37.65 36.12 9.91
CA GLU A 105 -39.12 36.17 9.87
C GLU A 105 -39.94 35.79 8.62
N MET A 106 -40.97 35.01 8.95
CA MET A 106 -42.01 34.43 8.14
C MET A 106 -42.96 35.50 7.57
N ALA A 107 -43.30 35.40 6.28
CA ALA A 107 -44.50 36.01 5.71
C ALA A 107 -45.18 35.03 4.73
N GLN A 108 -46.50 34.93 4.83
CA GLN A 108 -47.36 33.83 4.40
C GLN A 108 -47.87 33.91 2.94
N LYS A 109 -48.22 32.72 2.39
CA LYS A 109 -49.33 32.33 1.46
C LYS A 109 -49.46 33.01 0.06
N PRO A 110 -50.24 32.47 -0.92
CA PRO A 110 -51.11 31.26 -0.95
C PRO A 110 -50.74 30.26 -2.09
N GLU A 111 -50.99 28.96 -1.96
CA GLU A 111 -52.22 28.23 -2.31
C GLU A 111 -52.75 28.44 -3.75
N ASN A 112 -52.79 27.34 -4.51
CA ASN A 112 -53.37 27.07 -5.83
C ASN A 112 -52.58 27.39 -7.13
N VAL A 113 -51.83 26.39 -7.60
CA VAL A 113 -51.70 26.07 -9.03
C VAL A 113 -51.88 24.53 -9.21
N PRO A 114 -52.80 24.06 -10.07
CA PRO A 114 -53.12 22.63 -10.27
C PRO A 114 -51.92 21.81 -10.80
N PRO A 115 -51.94 20.47 -10.70
CA PRO A 115 -50.78 19.64 -11.00
C PRO A 115 -50.37 19.84 -12.45
N LYS A 116 -49.25 20.53 -12.66
CA LYS A 116 -48.57 20.51 -13.95
C LYS A 116 -48.04 19.10 -14.10
N ASN A 117 -48.69 18.34 -14.96
CA ASN A 117 -48.15 17.13 -15.58
C ASN A 117 -46.70 17.41 -15.98
N VAL A 118 -45.75 17.03 -15.12
CA VAL A 118 -44.41 16.74 -15.57
C VAL A 118 -44.59 15.44 -16.35
N PRO A 119 -44.33 15.40 -17.67
CA PRO A 119 -44.14 14.12 -18.32
C PRO A 119 -43.13 13.39 -17.46
N GLN A 120 -43.53 12.26 -16.89
CA GLN A 120 -42.61 11.31 -16.29
C GLN A 120 -41.68 10.91 -17.42
N ALA A 121 -40.63 11.71 -17.64
CA ALA A 121 -39.55 11.39 -18.54
C ALA A 121 -38.99 10.12 -17.94
N ALA A 122 -39.34 8.98 -18.55
CA ALA A 122 -38.96 7.67 -18.11
C ALA A 122 -37.50 7.73 -17.67
N GLU A 123 -37.26 7.63 -16.37
CA GLU A 123 -35.93 7.34 -15.85
C GLU A 123 -35.55 6.05 -16.56
N LYS A 124 -34.61 6.15 -17.51
CA LYS A 124 -34.06 4.97 -18.15
C LYS A 124 -33.62 4.06 -17.01
N PRO A 125 -34.05 2.78 -16.98
CA PRO A 125 -33.68 1.89 -15.89
C PRO A 125 -32.15 1.91 -15.80
N VAL A 126 -31.63 2.41 -14.68
CA VAL A 126 -30.20 2.42 -14.44
C VAL A 126 -29.75 0.97 -14.47
N ASP A 127 -28.96 0.59 -15.48
CA ASP A 127 -28.45 -0.77 -15.61
C ASP A 127 -27.47 -1.05 -14.46
N LYS A 128 -27.98 -1.72 -13.42
CA LYS A 128 -27.23 -2.06 -12.20
C LYS A 128 -26.43 -3.36 -12.34
N SER A 129 -26.38 -3.99 -13.51
CA SER A 129 -25.74 -5.31 -13.69
C SER A 129 -24.24 -5.33 -13.33
N GLY A 130 -23.57 -4.18 -13.39
CA GLY A 130 -22.15 -4.01 -13.05
C GLY A 130 -21.85 -3.65 -11.60
N TYR A 131 -22.86 -3.52 -10.73
CA TYR A 131 -22.69 -3.01 -9.37
C TYR A 131 -22.02 -4.05 -8.47
N PHE A 132 -21.17 -3.58 -7.55
CA PHE A 132 -20.43 -4.42 -6.62
C PHE A 132 -21.33 -5.35 -5.81
N THR A 133 -22.47 -4.82 -5.34
CA THR A 133 -23.45 -5.55 -4.54
C THR A 133 -24.25 -6.58 -5.33
N ASN A 134 -24.36 -6.43 -6.66
CA ASN A 134 -25.10 -7.38 -7.51
C ASN A 134 -24.24 -8.57 -7.96
N ARG A 135 -22.94 -8.55 -7.71
CA ARG A 135 -22.03 -9.66 -8.01
C ARG A 135 -22.03 -10.68 -6.86
N PRO A 136 -21.82 -11.97 -7.17
CA PRO A 136 -21.80 -13.00 -6.15
C PRO A 136 -20.69 -12.73 -5.11
N CYS A 137 -20.98 -13.03 -3.84
CA CYS A 137 -20.12 -12.68 -2.71
C CYS A 137 -18.67 -13.18 -2.84
N TRP A 138 -18.47 -14.35 -3.46
CA TRP A 138 -17.12 -14.89 -3.66
C TRP A 138 -16.26 -14.03 -4.61
N GLN A 139 -16.86 -13.38 -5.62
CA GLN A 139 -16.13 -12.45 -6.50
C GLN A 139 -15.73 -11.18 -5.74
N ARG A 140 -16.60 -10.70 -4.85
CA ARG A 140 -16.32 -9.54 -3.98
C ARG A 140 -15.16 -9.85 -3.03
N ILE A 141 -15.16 -11.03 -2.41
CA ILE A 141 -14.08 -11.49 -1.52
C ILE A 141 -12.75 -11.56 -2.29
N ILE A 142 -12.73 -12.11 -3.51
CA ILE A 142 -11.49 -12.15 -4.31
C ILE A 142 -10.99 -10.74 -4.61
N VAL A 143 -11.87 -9.80 -4.96
CA VAL A 143 -11.48 -8.41 -5.19
C VAL A 143 -10.90 -7.79 -3.92
N LEU A 144 -11.51 -8.00 -2.74
CA LEU A 144 -11.00 -7.49 -1.47
C LEU A 144 -9.65 -8.11 -1.06
N ILE A 145 -9.42 -9.39 -1.35
CA ILE A 145 -8.13 -10.05 -1.04
C ILE A 145 -7.05 -9.65 -2.05
N SER A 146 -7.43 -9.30 -3.28
CA SER A 146 -6.48 -9.06 -4.36
C SER A 146 -5.49 -7.92 -4.10
N GLY A 147 -5.87 -6.89 -3.33
CA GLY A 147 -4.96 -5.80 -2.96
C GLY A 147 -3.81 -6.30 -2.09
N ALA A 148 -4.12 -7.00 -1.00
CA ALA A 148 -3.12 -7.61 -0.12
C ALA A 148 -2.27 -8.65 -0.85
N LEU A 149 -2.89 -9.48 -1.70
CA LEU A 149 -2.20 -10.47 -2.52
C LEU A 149 -1.17 -9.81 -3.46
N MET A 150 -1.55 -8.73 -4.15
CA MET A 150 -0.63 -8.03 -5.05
C MET A 150 0.56 -7.45 -4.31
N ASN A 151 0.34 -6.94 -3.10
CA ASN A 151 1.42 -6.42 -2.27
C ASN A 151 2.35 -7.52 -1.74
N TYR A 152 1.80 -8.69 -1.40
CA TYR A 152 2.60 -9.87 -1.07
C TYR A 152 3.49 -10.31 -2.24
N LEU A 153 2.94 -10.35 -3.46
CA LEU A 153 3.71 -10.65 -4.67
C LEU A 153 4.83 -9.62 -4.92
N LEU A 154 4.54 -8.33 -4.72
CA LEU A 154 5.55 -7.28 -4.76
C LEU A 154 6.66 -7.53 -3.73
N ALA A 155 6.30 -7.89 -2.49
CA ALA A 155 7.28 -8.16 -1.44
C ALA A 155 8.19 -9.35 -1.81
N VAL A 156 7.63 -10.46 -2.33
CA VAL A 156 8.41 -11.60 -2.80
C VAL A 156 9.35 -11.19 -3.93
N LEU A 157 8.87 -10.41 -4.89
CA LEU A 157 9.70 -9.90 -5.99
C LEU A 157 10.85 -9.02 -5.47
N LEU A 158 10.57 -8.11 -4.54
CA LEU A 158 11.59 -7.25 -3.93
C LEU A 158 12.63 -8.07 -3.16
N ILE A 159 12.19 -9.08 -2.40
CA ILE A 159 13.09 -10.00 -1.71
C ILE A 159 14.01 -10.70 -2.72
N VAL A 160 13.46 -11.27 -3.79
CA VAL A 160 14.25 -11.93 -4.83
C VAL A 160 15.29 -10.97 -5.43
N ILE A 161 14.87 -9.75 -5.80
CA ILE A 161 15.80 -8.73 -6.32
C ILE A 161 16.91 -8.41 -5.30
N CYS A 162 16.58 -8.28 -4.02
CA CYS A 162 17.56 -8.05 -2.96
C CYS A 162 18.55 -9.21 -2.82
N PHE A 163 18.09 -10.47 -2.89
CA PHE A 163 18.97 -11.64 -2.88
C PHE A 163 19.93 -11.66 -4.07
N PHE A 164 19.47 -11.27 -5.26
CA PHE A 164 20.35 -11.16 -6.43
C PHE A 164 21.32 -9.98 -6.34
N ALA A 165 20.92 -8.86 -5.74
CA ALA A 165 21.74 -7.65 -5.65
C ALA A 165 22.80 -7.72 -4.53
N TYR A 166 22.43 -8.25 -3.36
CA TYR A 166 23.28 -8.27 -2.17
C TYR A 166 23.88 -9.65 -1.87
N GLY A 167 23.42 -10.70 -2.54
CA GLY A 167 23.88 -12.07 -2.32
C GLY A 167 23.36 -12.67 -1.01
N GLN A 168 24.03 -13.72 -0.54
CA GLN A 168 23.74 -14.36 0.74
C GLN A 168 24.73 -13.89 1.81
N THR A 169 24.23 -13.62 3.01
CA THR A 169 25.07 -13.32 4.17
C THR A 169 25.83 -14.57 4.60
N MET A 170 27.15 -14.51 4.66
CA MET A 170 28.00 -15.62 5.12
C MET A 170 28.48 -15.35 6.55
N VAL A 171 28.73 -16.42 7.32
CA VAL A 171 29.31 -16.31 8.66
C VAL A 171 30.81 -16.09 8.52
N ALA A 172 31.31 -14.96 9.02
CA ALA A 172 32.73 -14.63 8.99
C ALA A 172 33.28 -14.32 10.39
N VAL A 173 34.53 -14.68 10.62
CA VAL A 173 35.29 -14.33 11.82
C VAL A 173 35.64 -12.85 11.75
N TYR A 174 35.14 -12.04 12.68
CA TYR A 174 35.45 -10.60 12.66
C TYR A 174 36.87 -10.31 13.16
N LYS A 175 37.28 -10.99 14.23
CA LYS A 175 38.61 -10.88 14.81
C LYS A 175 39.00 -12.17 15.52
N ALA A 176 40.22 -12.66 15.27
CA ALA A 176 40.82 -13.79 15.95
C ALA A 176 42.03 -13.32 16.78
N GLU A 177 42.05 -13.66 18.07
CA GLU A 177 43.19 -13.37 18.94
C GLU A 177 44.21 -14.52 18.85
N PRO A 178 45.44 -14.28 18.38
CA PRO A 178 46.42 -15.34 18.22
C PRO A 178 46.87 -15.87 19.57
N THR A 179 46.92 -17.20 19.69
CA THR A 179 47.40 -17.88 20.90
C THR A 179 48.72 -18.59 20.60
N ALA A 180 49.72 -18.47 21.48
CA ALA A 180 51.04 -19.07 21.28
C ALA A 180 51.05 -20.61 21.40
N GLU A 181 49.97 -21.19 21.92
CA GLU A 181 49.83 -22.63 22.18
C GLU A 181 49.44 -23.44 20.94
N ILE A 182 48.81 -22.82 19.94
CA ILE A 182 48.32 -23.49 18.72
C ILE A 182 49.14 -23.00 17.53
N PRO A 183 49.61 -23.85 16.61
CA PRO A 183 50.27 -23.39 15.39
C PRO A 183 49.34 -22.51 14.53
N ALA A 184 49.88 -21.49 13.88
CA ALA A 184 49.11 -20.53 13.07
C ALA A 184 48.28 -21.18 11.95
N GLU A 185 48.68 -22.36 11.47
CA GLU A 185 47.96 -23.12 10.44
C GLU A 185 46.62 -23.70 10.91
N TYR A 186 46.42 -23.86 12.22
CA TYR A 186 45.18 -24.34 12.83
C TYR A 186 44.39 -23.22 13.51
N GLN A 187 44.78 -21.96 13.31
CA GLN A 187 44.08 -20.81 13.87
C GLN A 187 43.20 -20.15 12.80
N LEU A 188 42.01 -19.75 13.21
CA LEU A 188 41.18 -18.85 12.41
C LEU A 188 41.88 -17.50 12.27
N GLN A 189 41.71 -16.88 11.12
CA GLN A 189 42.20 -15.54 10.82
C GLN A 189 41.06 -14.53 10.78
N ASP A 190 41.42 -13.26 10.90
CA ASP A 190 40.50 -12.16 10.69
C ASP A 190 39.88 -12.27 9.30
N TYR A 191 38.56 -12.16 9.24
CA TYR A 191 37.73 -12.24 8.04
C TYR A 191 37.65 -13.62 7.36
N ASP A 192 38.07 -14.69 8.04
CA ASP A 192 37.82 -16.05 7.56
C ASP A 192 36.33 -16.33 7.44
N VAL A 193 35.92 -16.89 6.29
CA VAL A 193 34.53 -17.26 6.01
C VAL A 193 34.31 -18.73 6.36
N LEU A 194 33.41 -18.98 7.29
CA LEU A 194 33.07 -20.32 7.75
C LEU A 194 32.04 -20.94 6.81
N LEU A 195 32.47 -21.92 6.00
CA LEU A 195 31.59 -22.60 5.04
C LEU A 195 30.87 -23.81 5.66
N ALA A 196 31.52 -24.52 6.59
CA ALA A 196 30.98 -25.70 7.23
C ALA A 196 31.64 -25.95 8.60
N ALA A 197 30.92 -26.61 9.49
CA ALA A 197 31.42 -27.16 10.75
C ALA A 197 30.94 -28.60 10.91
N ASP A 198 31.83 -29.52 11.30
CA ASP A 198 31.53 -30.95 11.45
C ASP A 198 30.84 -31.60 10.23
N GLY A 199 31.20 -31.16 9.02
CA GLY A 199 30.60 -31.65 7.77
C GLY A 199 29.20 -31.11 7.46
N GLN A 200 28.65 -30.22 8.29
CA GLN A 200 27.39 -29.51 8.02
C GLN A 200 27.66 -28.10 7.50
N ALA A 201 26.96 -27.73 6.43
CA ALA A 201 27.06 -26.39 5.84
C ALA A 201 26.51 -25.33 6.79
N LEU A 202 27.19 -24.18 6.85
CA LEU A 202 26.81 -23.03 7.68
C LEU A 202 26.20 -21.95 6.79
N TYR A 203 24.93 -21.60 7.03
CA TYR A 203 24.24 -20.50 6.35
C TYR A 203 23.92 -19.34 7.29
N LEU A 204 23.70 -19.66 8.57
CA LEU A 204 23.33 -18.70 9.60
C LEU A 204 24.23 -18.86 10.83
N THR A 205 24.34 -17.79 11.61
CA THR A 205 25.03 -17.81 12.92
C THR A 205 24.39 -18.81 13.89
N ASN A 206 23.09 -19.06 13.77
CA ASN A 206 22.38 -20.05 14.56
C ASN A 206 22.80 -21.49 14.22
N ASP A 207 23.19 -21.77 12.97
CA ASP A 207 23.66 -23.11 12.57
C ASP A 207 24.95 -23.44 13.32
N LEU A 208 25.86 -22.47 13.39
CA LEU A 208 27.11 -22.59 14.15
C LEU A 208 26.84 -22.86 15.63
N ALA A 209 25.91 -22.11 16.23
CA ALA A 209 25.53 -22.30 17.63
C ALA A 209 24.91 -23.68 17.90
N ILE A 210 24.07 -24.19 16.98
CA ILE A 210 23.46 -25.52 17.10
C ILE A 210 24.51 -26.62 16.96
N ILE A 211 25.40 -26.53 15.96
CA ILE A 211 26.43 -27.55 15.68
C ILE A 211 27.42 -27.65 16.84
N LEU A 212 27.80 -26.51 17.41
CA LEU A 212 28.73 -26.43 18.52
C LEU A 212 28.06 -26.62 19.89
N ASN A 213 26.73 -26.75 19.96
CA ASN A 213 26.02 -26.87 21.22
C ASN A 213 26.47 -28.13 21.99
N GLY A 214 26.90 -27.94 23.23
CA GLY A 214 27.40 -29.02 24.09
C GLY A 214 28.80 -29.52 23.75
N LYS A 215 29.47 -28.98 22.72
CA LYS A 215 30.87 -29.25 22.42
C LYS A 215 31.75 -28.25 23.16
N LYS A 216 32.82 -28.74 23.77
CA LYS A 216 33.85 -27.89 24.39
C LYS A 216 34.97 -27.70 23.38
N ALA A 217 35.47 -26.47 23.32
CA ALA A 217 36.71 -26.13 22.64
C ALA A 217 37.91 -26.74 23.37
#